data_AF-A0A5E4R4M1-F1
#
_entry.id   AF-A0A5E4R4M1-F1
#
_cell.length_a   1.000
_cell.length_b   1.000
_cell.length_c   1.000
_cell.angle_alpha   90.00
_cell.angle_beta   90.00
_cell.angle_gamma   90.00
#
_symmetry.space_group_name_H-M   'P 1'
#
loop_
_entity.id
_entity.type
_entity.pdbx_description
1 polymer ?
#
loop_
_entity_poly.entity_id
_entity_poly.type
_entity_poly.pdbx_seq_one_letter_code
_entity_poly.pdbx_strand_id
1 'polypeptide(L)'
;MNPSGRVLSAYFNKMPLQLTKPAPQFKTTAVVNGEFKDVSLADYKGKYVVLFFYPLDFTFVCPTEIIAFSERADDFRKIGCEVVLGP
;
A
#
# COMPACT_ATOMS: atom_id res chain seq x y z
N MET A 1 0.28 13.89 43.04
CA MET A 1 -0.48 12.65 42.78
C MET A 1 -1.92 13.09 42.51
N ASN A 2 -2.35 13.30 41.27
CA ASN A 2 -2.51 12.35 40.19
C ASN A 2 -2.45 13.11 38.83
N PRO A 3 -1.58 12.79 37.86
CA PRO A 3 -1.50 13.52 36.60
C PRO A 3 -2.16 12.72 35.47
N SER A 4 -3.46 12.95 35.30
CA SER A 4 -4.21 12.65 34.08
C SER A 4 -3.60 13.41 32.90
N GLY A 5 -3.32 12.74 31.76
CA GLY A 5 -3.25 13.45 30.48
C GLY A 5 -2.15 13.10 29.47
N ARG A 6 -1.31 12.08 29.66
CA ARG A 6 -0.24 11.75 28.68
C ARG A 6 -0.32 10.39 27.96
N VAL A 7 -1.41 9.65 28.08
CA VAL A 7 -1.54 8.31 27.44
C VAL A 7 -2.56 8.26 26.30
N LEU A 8 -3.21 9.36 25.94
CA LEU A 8 -4.20 9.39 24.84
C LEU A 8 -3.60 9.71 23.45
N SER A 9 -2.35 10.17 23.37
CA SER A 9 -1.72 10.48 22.07
C SER A 9 -1.16 9.24 21.36
N ALA A 10 -0.95 8.11 22.05
CA ALA A 10 -0.53 6.87 21.41
C ALA A 10 -1.67 6.14 20.66
N TYR A 11 -2.90 6.63 20.76
CA TYR A 11 -4.06 6.22 19.95
C TYR A 11 -4.23 7.11 18.70
N PHE A 12 -3.14 7.67 18.18
CA PHE A 12 -3.11 8.35 16.89
C PHE A 12 -3.54 7.36 15.78
N ASN A 13 -4.82 7.41 15.43
CA ASN A 13 -5.38 7.00 14.14
C ASN A 13 -5.10 5.57 13.64
N LYS A 14 -5.32 4.54 14.48
CA LYS A 14 -5.47 3.16 14.00
C LYS A 14 -6.89 2.95 13.45
N MET A 15 -7.18 3.44 12.25
CA MET A 15 -8.34 2.92 11.50
C MET A 15 -7.90 1.64 10.79
N PRO A 16 -8.29 0.44 11.27
CA PRO A 16 -7.95 -0.79 10.59
C PRO A 16 -8.63 -0.82 9.22
N LEU A 17 -8.01 -1.50 8.26
CA LEU A 17 -8.64 -1.81 6.98
C LEU A 17 -9.97 -2.53 7.26
N GLN A 18 -11.07 -1.99 6.74
CA GLN A 18 -12.41 -2.53 6.94
C GLN A 18 -13.09 -2.69 5.59
N LEU A 19 -13.72 -3.84 5.39
CA LEU A 19 -14.57 -4.09 4.22
C LEU A 19 -15.66 -3.02 4.15
N THR A 20 -15.95 -2.55 2.93
CA THR A 20 -16.98 -1.51 2.62
C THR A 20 -16.71 -0.11 3.20
N LYS A 21 -15.58 0.11 3.89
CA LYS A 21 -15.14 1.44 4.31
C LYS A 21 -14.08 1.99 3.34
N PRO A 22 -13.90 3.32 3.27
CA PRO A 22 -12.79 3.90 2.54
C PRO A 22 -11.46 3.32 3.02
N ALA A 23 -10.60 2.93 2.08
CA ALA A 23 -9.27 2.43 2.40
C ALA A 23 -8.45 3.52 3.12
N PRO A 24 -7.61 3.14 4.11
CA PRO A 24 -6.70 4.07 4.76
C PRO A 24 -5.81 4.79 3.73
N GLN A 25 -5.72 6.11 3.86
CA GLN A 25 -4.87 6.90 2.98
C GLN A 25 -3.40 6.62 3.29
N PHE A 26 -2.61 6.40 2.23
CA PHE A 26 -1.15 6.31 2.32
C PHE A 26 -0.50 7.29 1.36
N LYS A 27 0.69 7.74 1.73
CA LYS A 27 1.65 8.42 0.86
C LYS A 27 3.03 7.87 1.18
N THR A 28 3.74 7.39 0.17
CA THR A 28 5.07 6.80 0.32
C THR A 28 5.93 7.10 -0.91
N THR A 29 7.23 6.93 -0.77
CA THR A 29 8.15 6.96 -1.91
C THR A 29 8.27 5.54 -2.47
N ALA A 30 8.01 5.38 -3.77
CA ALA A 30 8.11 4.12 -4.49
C ALA A 30 9.11 4.21 -5.64
N VAL A 31 9.61 3.05 -6.07
CA VAL A 31 10.42 2.93 -7.27
C VAL A 31 9.51 2.61 -8.46
N VAL A 32 9.45 3.52 -9.44
CA VAL A 32 8.66 3.34 -10.67
C VAL A 32 9.60 3.48 -11.86
N ASN A 33 9.77 2.40 -12.63
CA ASN A 33 10.69 2.34 -13.77
C ASN A 33 12.14 2.75 -13.41
N GLY A 34 12.59 2.40 -12.19
CA GLY A 34 13.94 2.71 -11.70
C GLY A 34 14.11 4.11 -11.09
N GLU A 35 13.05 4.94 -11.06
CA GLU A 35 13.08 6.28 -10.45
C GLU A 35 12.29 6.31 -9.15
N PHE A 36 12.77 7.08 -8.17
CA PHE A 36 12.01 7.36 -6.95
C PHE A 36 10.91 8.38 -7.23
N LYS A 37 9.66 8.02 -6.92
CA LYS A 37 8.50 8.89 -7.06
C LYS A 37 7.62 8.81 -5.81
N ASP A 38 7.07 9.95 -5.42
CA ASP A 38 6.02 9.99 -4.41
C ASP A 38 4.73 9.42 -5.01
N VAL A 39 4.16 8.43 -4.34
CA VAL A 39 2.87 7.82 -4.68
C VAL A 39 1.95 7.83 -3.48
N SER A 40 0.67 8.06 -3.75
CA SER A 40 -0.40 8.09 -2.77
C SER A 40 -1.61 7.31 -3.28
N LEU A 41 -2.45 6.86 -2.35
CA LEU A 41 -3.71 6.20 -2.74
C LEU A 41 -4.60 7.13 -3.59
N ALA A 42 -4.51 8.44 -3.37
CA ALA A 42 -5.30 9.44 -4.10
C ALA A 42 -4.95 9.47 -5.60
N ASP A 43 -3.72 9.14 -5.98
CA ASP A 43 -3.27 9.13 -7.38
C ASP A 43 -3.98 8.06 -8.23
N TYR A 44 -4.58 7.07 -7.57
CA TYR A 44 -5.30 5.97 -8.21
C TYR A 44 -6.83 6.11 -8.14
N LYS A 45 -7.35 7.29 -7.77
CA LYS A 45 -8.80 7.51 -7.70
C LYS A 45 -9.46 7.22 -9.05
N GLY A 46 -10.52 6.41 -9.03
CA GLY A 46 -11.24 6.00 -10.25
C GLY A 46 -10.66 4.74 -10.92
N LYS A 47 -9.56 4.19 -10.40
CA LYS A 47 -9.03 2.87 -10.76
C LYS A 47 -9.21 1.90 -9.60
N TYR A 48 -9.27 0.61 -9.91
CA TYR A 48 -9.07 -0.43 -8.89
C TYR A 48 -7.60 -0.48 -8.49
N VAL A 49 -7.33 -0.72 -7.20
CA VAL A 49 -5.96 -0.84 -6.69
C VAL A 49 -5.82 -2.19 -6.01
N VAL A 50 -4.88 -3.00 -6.49
CA VAL A 50 -4.38 -4.18 -5.78
C VAL A 50 -3.16 -3.74 -5.01
N LEU A 51 -3.31 -3.57 -3.68
CA LEU A 51 -2.19 -3.29 -2.79
C LEU A 51 -1.69 -4.61 -2.19
N PHE A 52 -0.50 -5.03 -2.58
CA PHE A 52 0.11 -6.30 -2.18
C PHE A 52 1.28 -6.05 -1.24
N PHE A 53 1.20 -6.62 -0.04
CA PHE A 53 2.23 -6.52 1.00
C PHE A 53 3.08 -7.78 1.03
N TYR A 54 4.40 -7.61 1.05
CA TYR A 54 5.34 -8.71 1.20
C TYR A 54 6.33 -8.37 2.33
N PRO A 55 6.79 -9.37 3.09
CA PRO A 55 7.39 -9.13 4.40
C PRO A 55 8.75 -8.45 4.35
N LEU A 56 9.60 -8.78 3.37
CA LEU A 56 10.93 -8.19 3.22
C LEU A 56 11.54 -8.54 1.85
N ASP A 57 12.21 -7.56 1.25
CA ASP A 57 13.03 -7.74 0.04
C ASP A 57 14.11 -8.81 0.27
N PHE A 58 14.34 -9.67 -0.74
CA PHE A 58 15.37 -10.73 -0.71
C PHE A 58 15.15 -11.84 0.34
N THR A 59 13.89 -12.10 0.73
CA THR A 59 13.54 -13.26 1.56
C THR A 59 13.04 -14.46 0.74
N PHE A 60 12.80 -15.58 1.44
CA PHE A 60 12.29 -16.83 0.85
C PHE A 60 10.82 -16.76 0.39
N VAL A 61 10.10 -15.69 0.75
CA VAL A 61 8.78 -15.40 0.17
C VAL A 61 9.02 -14.90 -1.25
N CYS A 62 8.46 -15.65 -2.18
CA CYS A 62 9.09 -15.93 -3.45
C CYS A 62 9.15 -14.72 -4.40
N PRO A 63 10.23 -14.53 -5.16
CA PRO A 63 10.22 -13.62 -6.31
C PRO A 63 9.12 -13.99 -7.33
N THR A 64 8.57 -15.20 -7.30
CA THR A 64 7.56 -15.64 -8.29
C THR A 64 6.25 -14.87 -8.22
N GLU A 65 5.75 -14.48 -7.04
CA GLU A 65 4.49 -13.74 -6.94
C GLU A 65 4.64 -12.31 -7.45
N ILE A 66 5.73 -11.65 -7.04
CA ILE A 66 6.07 -10.29 -7.50
C ILE A 66 6.30 -10.28 -9.01
N ILE A 67 7.03 -11.26 -9.55
CA ILE A 67 7.25 -11.40 -11.00
C ILE A 67 5.93 -11.65 -11.73
N ALA A 68 5.07 -12.55 -11.24
CA ALA A 68 3.79 -12.84 -11.88
C ALA A 68 2.86 -11.61 -11.94
N PHE A 69 2.83 -10.80 -10.88
CA PHE A 69 2.10 -9.53 -10.89
C PHE A 69 2.74 -8.52 -11.85
N SER A 70 4.07 -8.46 -11.92
CA SER A 70 4.79 -7.57 -12.84
C SER A 70 4.53 -7.93 -14.31
N GLU A 71 4.62 -9.21 -14.69
CA GLU A 71 4.37 -9.70 -16.05
C GLU A 71 2.94 -9.43 -16.51
N ARG A 72 1.98 -9.42 -15.58
CA ARG A 72 0.56 -9.18 -15.86
C ARG A 72 0.08 -7.77 -15.56
N ALA A 73 0.98 -6.85 -15.17
CA ALA A 73 0.60 -5.49 -14.79
C ALA A 73 -0.20 -4.79 -15.90
N ASP A 74 0.16 -5.02 -17.17
CA ASP A 74 -0.56 -4.45 -18.31
C ASP A 74 -1.97 -5.03 -18.48
N ASP A 75 -2.20 -6.29 -18.09
CA ASP A 75 -3.54 -6.88 -18.11
C ASP A 75 -4.44 -6.26 -17.04
N PHE A 76 -3.89 -5.95 -15.86
CA PHE A 76 -4.61 -5.17 -14.84
C PHE A 76 -4.93 -3.77 -15.35
N ARG A 77 -3.98 -3.09 -16.02
CA ARG A 77 -4.21 -1.74 -16.56
C ARG A 77 -5.33 -1.72 -17.61
N LYS A 78 -5.43 -2.75 -18.45
CA LYS A 78 -6.51 -2.88 -19.47
C LYS A 78 -7.91 -2.92 -18.85
N ILE A 79 -8.04 -3.43 -17.63
CA ILE A 79 -9.32 -3.48 -16.89
C ILE A 79 -9.48 -2.32 -15.90
N GLY A 80 -8.64 -1.28 -15.99
CA GLY A 80 -8.71 -0.12 -15.10
C GLY A 80 -8.22 -0.39 -13.69
N CYS A 81 -7.27 -1.31 -13.53
CA CYS A 81 -6.66 -1.67 -12.25
C CYS A 81 -5.16 -1.39 -12.25
N GLU A 82 -4.62 -0.88 -11.14
CA GLU A 82 -3.19 -0.78 -10.90
C GLU A 82 -2.77 -1.72 -9.77
N VAL A 83 -1.60 -2.35 -9.92
CA VAL A 83 -0.97 -3.18 -8.88
C VAL A 83 0.12 -2.34 -8.21
N VAL A 84 0.04 -2.20 -6.88
CA VAL A 84 0.99 -1.47 -6.07
C VAL A 84 1.59 -2.43 -5.04
N LEU A 85 2.92 -2.49 -4.99
CA LEU A 85 3.65 -3.28 -4.00
C LEU A 85 3.99 -2.38 -2.81
N GLY A 86 3.62 -2.81 -1.61
CA GLY A 86 3.89 -2.11 -0.36
C GLY A 86 4.82 -2.91 0.56
N PRO A 87 5.63 -2.23 1.39
CA PRO A 87 6.31 -2.84 2.53
C PRO A 87 5.33 -3.15 3.68
#